data_AF-A0A366DUW2-F1
#
_entry.id   AF-A0A366DUW2-F1
#
_cell.length_a   1.000
_cell.length_b   1.000
_cell.length_c   1.000
_cell.angle_alpha   90.00
_cell.angle_beta   90.00
_cell.angle_gamma   90.00
#
_symmetry.space_group_name_H-M   'P 1'
#
loop_
_entity.id
_entity.type
_entity.pdbx_description
1 polymer ?
#
loop_
_entity_poly.entity_id
_entity_poly.type
_entity_poly.pdbx_seq_one_letter_code
_entity_poly.pdbx_strand_id
1 'polypeptide(L)'
;MKRVTLGAAAAGLLTLGLAPGASAYPVGPWGVEGPCKGVAQNQCPWSPSEDGLTWSYKGVSSHYDKLGNHVCSTSWGPGGGNPLCAPIMAAVRALPPMPVGQWLNPGG
;
A
#
# COMPACT_ATOMS: atom_id res chain seq x y z
N MET A 1 -32.95 -41.79 34.25
CA MET A 1 -33.83 -40.71 33.73
C MET A 1 -33.20 -39.36 34.05
N LYS A 2 -32.67 -38.65 33.05
CA LYS A 2 -32.40 -37.20 33.14
C LYS A 2 -32.32 -36.63 31.72
N ARG A 3 -32.89 -35.43 31.59
CA ARG A 3 -33.62 -34.91 30.43
C ARG A 3 -32.70 -34.42 29.31
N VAL A 4 -33.15 -34.64 28.07
CA VAL A 4 -32.68 -33.96 26.86
C VAL A 4 -33.22 -32.53 26.87
N THR A 5 -32.36 -31.55 26.61
CA THR A 5 -32.74 -30.25 26.06
C THR A 5 -31.72 -29.84 25.00
N LEU A 6 -32.14 -29.95 23.73
CA LEU A 6 -31.58 -29.24 22.59
C LEU A 6 -32.00 -27.75 22.66
N GLY A 7 -31.13 -26.85 22.19
CA GLY A 7 -31.44 -25.44 21.93
C GLY A 7 -30.14 -24.61 21.85
N ALA A 8 -29.48 -24.54 20.69
CA ALA A 8 -29.69 -23.55 19.63
C ALA A 8 -29.25 -22.12 20.01
N ALA A 9 -28.04 -21.74 19.59
CA ALA A 9 -27.69 -20.36 19.25
C ALA A 9 -26.49 -20.36 18.29
N ALA A 10 -26.77 -20.62 17.01
CA ALA A 10 -25.92 -20.19 15.92
C ALA A 10 -26.10 -18.68 15.75
N ALA A 11 -25.13 -17.88 16.17
CA ALA A 11 -25.01 -16.46 15.81
C ALA A 11 -23.64 -15.93 16.27
N GLY A 12 -22.59 -16.27 15.52
CA GLY A 12 -21.25 -15.75 15.75
C GLY A 12 -20.43 -15.64 14.47
N LEU A 13 -21.10 -15.61 13.31
CA LEU A 13 -20.54 -15.21 12.03
C LEU A 13 -21.09 -13.81 11.79
N LEU A 14 -20.34 -12.73 12.01
CA LEU A 14 -20.58 -11.40 11.40
C LEU A 14 -19.63 -10.26 11.81
N THR A 15 -18.47 -10.51 12.44
CA THR A 15 -17.48 -9.43 12.69
C THR A 15 -16.04 -9.81 12.34
N LEU A 16 -15.83 -10.61 11.29
CA LEU A 16 -14.60 -10.50 10.49
C LEU A 16 -14.77 -9.28 9.57
N GLY A 17 -14.91 -8.10 10.20
CA GLY A 17 -14.86 -6.83 9.52
C GLY A 17 -13.51 -6.75 8.83
N LEU A 18 -13.58 -6.58 7.52
CA LEU A 18 -12.53 -6.21 6.59
C LEU A 18 -11.31 -5.63 7.29
N ALA A 19 -10.39 -6.48 7.75
CA ALA A 19 -9.00 -6.06 7.72
C ALA A 19 -8.77 -5.79 6.23
N PRO A 20 -8.40 -4.57 5.80
CA PRO A 20 -7.88 -4.41 4.46
C PRO A 20 -6.79 -5.46 4.40
N GLY A 21 -7.00 -6.51 3.60
CA GLY A 21 -5.94 -7.45 3.34
C GLY A 21 -4.77 -6.56 3.00
N ALA A 22 -3.64 -6.74 3.67
CA ALA A 22 -2.37 -6.36 3.10
C ALA A 22 -2.29 -7.17 1.81
N SER A 23 -3.00 -6.68 0.78
CA SER A 23 -2.80 -7.04 -0.59
C SER A 23 -1.37 -6.61 -0.75
N ALA A 24 -0.46 -7.56 -0.59
CA ALA A 24 0.79 -7.55 -1.28
C ALA A 24 0.37 -7.44 -2.74
N TYR A 25 0.09 -6.20 -3.17
CA TYR A 25 -0.02 -5.86 -4.57
C TYR A 25 1.24 -6.48 -5.21
N PRO A 26 1.21 -6.90 -6.47
CA PRO A 26 2.37 -7.54 -7.12
C PRO A 26 3.69 -6.74 -6.92
N VAL A 27 3.52 -5.48 -6.55
CA VAL A 27 4.42 -4.42 -6.15
C VAL A 27 4.65 -4.29 -4.61
N GLY A 28 4.65 -5.38 -3.85
CA GLY A 28 5.14 -5.40 -2.46
C GLY A 28 6.66 -5.16 -2.41
N PRO A 29 7.28 -4.89 -1.24
CA PRO A 29 8.63 -4.32 -1.14
C PRO A 29 9.79 -5.04 -1.86
N TRP A 30 9.56 -6.23 -2.43
CA TRP A 30 10.57 -7.01 -3.15
C TRP A 30 10.12 -7.38 -4.57
N GLY A 31 9.04 -6.77 -5.06
CA GLY A 31 8.46 -6.92 -6.41
C GLY A 31 8.02 -5.59 -7.05
N VAL A 32 8.41 -4.42 -6.49
CA VAL A 32 8.08 -3.08 -7.01
C VAL A 32 9.07 -2.61 -8.07
N GLU A 33 8.60 -1.83 -9.03
CA GLU A 33 9.39 -0.70 -9.53
C GLU A 33 9.58 0.30 -8.39
N GLY A 34 10.81 0.54 -7.99
CA GLY A 34 11.12 1.33 -6.83
C GLY A 34 12.61 1.44 -6.59
N PRO A 35 13.04 2.23 -5.60
CA PRO A 35 14.46 2.48 -5.37
C PRO A 35 15.25 1.22 -4.95
N CYS A 36 14.55 0.12 -4.66
CA CYS A 36 15.13 -1.16 -4.26
C CYS A 36 14.78 -2.33 -5.19
N LYS A 37 14.46 -2.06 -6.46
CA LYS A 37 14.27 -3.11 -7.48
C LYS A 37 15.55 -3.93 -7.63
N GLY A 38 15.46 -5.24 -7.44
CA GLY A 38 16.57 -6.19 -7.67
C GLY A 38 17.64 -6.25 -6.57
N VAL A 39 17.46 -5.58 -5.42
CA VAL A 39 18.38 -5.68 -4.28
C VAL A 39 17.81 -6.57 -3.18
N ALA A 40 18.70 -7.23 -2.43
CA ALA A 40 18.32 -8.05 -1.27
C ALA A 40 17.80 -7.17 -0.12
N GLN A 41 17.02 -7.77 0.79
CA GLN A 41 16.31 -7.01 1.82
C GLN A 41 17.22 -6.20 2.74
N ASN A 42 18.33 -6.81 3.13
CA ASN A 42 19.35 -6.21 3.98
C ASN A 42 20.22 -5.17 3.26
N GLN A 43 20.05 -4.98 1.94
CA GLN A 43 20.85 -4.07 1.12
C GLN A 43 20.05 -2.82 0.69
N CYS A 44 18.72 -2.84 0.85
CA CYS A 44 17.87 -1.71 0.55
C CYS A 44 17.88 -0.72 1.72
N PRO A 45 18.35 0.53 1.52
CA PRO A 45 18.32 1.52 2.59
C PRO A 45 16.93 2.16 2.76
N TRP A 46 16.00 1.89 1.84
CA TRP A 46 14.63 2.40 1.88
C TRP A 46 13.73 1.49 2.71
N SER A 47 12.87 2.10 3.52
CA SER A 47 11.85 1.40 4.28
C SER A 47 10.51 1.46 3.56
N PRO A 48 9.87 0.33 3.25
CA PRO A 48 8.54 0.31 2.67
C PRO A 48 7.47 0.56 3.73
N SER A 49 6.34 1.09 3.29
CA SER A 49 5.08 1.12 4.04
C SER A 49 4.42 -0.25 4.07
N GLU A 50 3.48 -0.45 5.00
CA GLU A 50 2.78 -1.74 5.20
C GLU A 50 2.04 -2.22 3.95
N ASP A 51 1.50 -1.29 3.16
CA ASP A 51 0.83 -1.59 1.89
C ASP A 51 1.78 -1.70 0.68
N GLY A 52 3.08 -1.44 0.89
CA GLY A 52 4.10 -1.49 -0.16
C GLY A 52 4.05 -0.34 -1.18
N LEU A 53 3.12 0.61 -1.05
CA LEU A 53 2.91 1.67 -2.05
C LEU A 53 3.77 2.92 -1.80
N THR A 54 4.54 2.92 -0.73
CA THR A 54 5.42 4.04 -0.34
C THR A 54 6.74 3.50 0.16
N TRP A 55 7.82 4.12 -0.31
CA TRP A 55 9.20 3.85 0.08
C TRP A 55 9.80 5.11 0.66
N SER A 56 10.42 5.04 1.84
CA SER A 56 11.04 6.21 2.48
C SER A 56 12.50 5.99 2.82
N TYR A 57 13.35 6.99 2.56
CA TYR A 57 14.75 7.01 2.97
C TYR A 57 15.20 8.46 3.23
N LYS A 58 15.84 8.70 4.37
CA LYS A 58 16.41 10.02 4.74
C LYS A 58 15.47 11.20 4.52
N GLY A 59 14.19 11.06 4.89
CA GLY A 59 13.19 12.13 4.78
C GLY A 59 12.64 12.37 3.36
N VAL A 60 13.03 11.53 2.39
CA VAL A 60 12.43 11.49 1.05
C VAL A 60 11.56 10.24 0.98
N SER A 61 10.34 10.38 0.47
CA SER A 61 9.48 9.23 0.19
C SER A 61 9.04 9.21 -1.26
N SER A 62 9.09 8.05 -1.90
CA SER A 62 8.56 7.80 -3.24
C SER A 62 7.30 6.97 -3.14
N HIS A 63 6.27 7.39 -3.86
CA HIS A 63 4.95 6.80 -3.81
C HIS A 63 4.55 6.25 -5.17
N TYR A 64 3.91 5.08 -5.16
CA TYR A 64 3.60 4.29 -6.35
C TYR A 64 2.13 3.89 -6.35
N ASP A 65 1.55 3.73 -7.53
CA ASP A 65 0.24 3.12 -7.67
C ASP A 65 0.31 1.59 -7.48
N LYS A 66 -0.86 0.95 -7.41
CA LYS A 66 -0.97 -0.50 -7.20
C LYS A 66 -0.44 -1.34 -8.39
N LEU A 67 -0.13 -0.69 -9.51
CA LEU A 67 0.48 -1.29 -10.69
C LEU A 67 1.99 -1.06 -10.75
N GLY A 68 2.54 -0.21 -9.87
CA GLY A 68 3.97 0.07 -9.75
C GLY A 68 4.42 1.35 -10.44
N ASN A 69 3.52 2.15 -11.01
CA ASN A 69 3.92 3.41 -11.63
C ASN A 69 4.19 4.47 -10.55
N HIS A 70 5.24 5.26 -10.73
CA HIS A 70 5.54 6.38 -9.83
C HIS A 70 4.46 7.45 -9.91
N VAL A 71 3.93 7.83 -8.74
CA VAL A 71 2.87 8.84 -8.61
C VAL A 71 3.46 10.19 -8.22
N CYS A 72 4.22 10.21 -7.13
CA CYS A 72 4.81 11.42 -6.58
C CYS A 72 5.91 11.09 -5.57
N SER A 73 6.73 12.09 -5.24
CA SER A 73 7.69 12.01 -4.15
C SER A 73 7.49 13.16 -3.16
N THR A 74 7.64 12.84 -1.87
CA THR A 74 7.83 13.82 -0.82
C THR A 74 9.32 14.03 -0.63
N SER A 75 9.79 15.27 -0.68
CA SER A 75 11.19 15.63 -0.43
C SER A 75 11.26 16.79 0.56
N TRP A 76 12.16 16.68 1.53
CA TRP A 76 12.55 17.77 2.42
C TRP A 76 13.68 18.58 1.77
N GLY A 77 13.32 19.63 1.02
CA GLY A 77 14.28 20.54 0.37
C GLY A 77 13.61 21.60 -0.52
N PRO A 78 14.33 22.65 -0.95
CA PRO A 78 13.82 23.64 -1.90
C PRO A 78 13.64 22.97 -3.28
N GLY A 79 12.40 22.93 -3.77
CA GLY A 79 11.91 21.94 -4.74
C GLY A 79 10.90 20.94 -4.16
N GLY A 80 10.48 21.22 -2.92
CA GLY A 80 9.71 20.40 -1.99
C GLY A 80 8.49 19.70 -2.58
N GLY A 81 8.28 18.49 -2.07
CA GLY A 81 7.34 17.50 -2.59
C GLY A 81 5.96 18.05 -2.93
N ASN A 82 5.31 17.37 -3.88
CA ASN A 82 4.00 17.77 -4.37
C ASN A 82 2.99 17.82 -3.19
N PRO A 83 2.37 18.99 -2.88
CA PRO A 83 1.42 19.10 -1.77
C PRO A 83 0.18 18.23 -1.96
N LEU A 84 -0.11 17.85 -3.21
CA LEU A 84 -1.19 16.92 -3.56
C LEU A 84 -0.80 15.45 -3.39
N CYS A 85 0.44 15.13 -3.05
CA CYS A 85 0.92 13.76 -2.97
C CYS A 85 0.16 12.96 -1.90
N ALA A 86 -0.07 13.55 -0.72
CA ALA A 86 -0.86 12.90 0.34
C ALA A 86 -2.31 12.58 -0.08
N PRO A 87 -3.12 13.54 -0.58
CA PRO A 87 -4.49 13.24 -1.01
C PRO A 87 -4.55 12.32 -2.24
N ILE A 88 -3.62 12.45 -3.21
CA ILE A 88 -3.56 11.53 -4.35
C ILE A 88 -3.29 10.11 -3.86
N MET A 89 -2.35 9.93 -2.93
CA MET A 89 -2.03 8.61 -2.41
C MET A 89 -3.13 8.03 -1.52
N ALA A 90 -3.93 8.86 -0.86
CA ALA A 90 -5.17 8.40 -0.21
C ALA A 90 -6.17 7.84 -1.24
N ALA A 91 -6.32 8.53 -2.38
CA ALA A 91 -7.18 8.04 -3.47
C ALA A 91 -6.64 6.75 -4.11
N VAL A 92 -5.33 6.66 -4.38
CA VAL A 92 -4.68 5.43 -4.89
C VAL A 92 -4.95 4.24 -3.99
N ARG A 93 -4.88 4.43 -2.67
CA ARG A 93 -5.17 3.38 -1.68
C ARG A 93 -6.63 2.96 -1.68
N ALA A 94 -7.56 3.91 -1.80
CA ALA A 94 -9.00 3.66 -1.78
C ALA A 94 -9.55 3.06 -3.08
N LEU A 95 -8.97 3.41 -4.23
CA LEU A 95 -9.45 2.98 -5.54
C LEU A 95 -8.92 1.59 -5.94
N PRO A 96 -9.59 0.86 -6.84
CA PRO A 96 -9.05 -0.35 -7.44
C PRO A 96 -7.69 -0.11 -8.14
N PRO A 97 -6.91 -1.17 -8.44
CA PRO A 97 -5.67 -1.02 -9.21
C PRO A 97 -5.91 -0.32 -10.55
N MET A 98 -5.27 0.83 -10.73
CA MET A 98 -5.43 1.71 -11.90
C MET A 98 -4.12 2.49 -12.13
N PRO A 99 -3.79 2.89 -13.37
CA PRO A 99 -2.49 3.44 -13.73
C PRO A 99 -2.37 4.94 -13.43
N VAL A 100 -2.60 5.34 -12.17
CA VAL A 100 -2.57 6.74 -11.74
C VAL A 100 -1.21 7.38 -12.00
N GLY A 101 -0.12 6.66 -11.73
CA GLY A 101 1.23 7.19 -11.94
C GLY A 101 1.50 7.48 -13.40
N GLN A 102 1.02 6.62 -14.32
CA GLN A 102 1.15 6.85 -15.76
C GLN A 102 0.31 8.05 -16.24
N TRP A 103 -0.85 8.32 -15.64
CA TRP A 103 -1.64 9.50 -16.00
C TRP A 103 -1.01 10.80 -15.55
N LEU A 104 -0.36 10.79 -14.38
CA LEU A 104 0.32 11.96 -13.82
C LEU A 104 1.70 12.18 -14.43
N ASN A 105 2.37 11.11 -14.84
CA ASN A 105 3.70 11.11 -15.44
C ASN A 105 3.69 10.27 -16.75
N PRO A 106 3.11 10.78 -17.85
CA PRO A 106 2.90 10.02 -19.10
C PRO A 106 4.18 9.68 -19.91
N GLY A 107 5.36 9.74 -19.30
CA GLY A 107 6.63 9.37 -19.91
C GLY A 107 7.67 8.85 -18.91
N GLY A 108 7.20 8.29 -17.80
CA GLY A 108 8.05 7.67 -16.77
C GLY A 108 8.94 6.56 -17.31
#